data_AF-A0A9Q4JJK2-F1
#
_entry.id   AF-A0A9Q4JJK2-F1
#
_cell.length_a   1.000
_cell.length_b   1.000
_cell.length_c   1.000
_cell.angle_alpha   90.00
_cell.angle_beta   90.00
_cell.angle_gamma   90.00
#
_symmetry.space_group_name_H-M   'P 1'
#
loop_
_entity.id
_entity.type
_entity.pdbx_description
1 polymer ?
#
loop_
_entity_poly.entity_id
_entity_poly.type
_entity_poly.pdbx_seq_one_letter_code
_entity_poly.pdbx_strand_id
1 'polypeptide(L)'
;MNYFKDIIIGITGGLITFCITSTLTETWDIQLPLWIWSIVFVGVFGLGYAIYRLFLWYRVRRIISEFTESAFGDSFVYTWKYKKSSNGRYSTYGYEPTEIRTKKTLSEMNNERVHTCGHEVPEDTIKLFIQLIIITNVNKKMGKKLFPLLEYLHWTENSQRHNLLH
;
A
#
# COMPACT_ATOMS: atom_id res chain seq x y z
N MET A 1 -10.08 19.25 -17.08
CA MET A 1 -9.85 18.18 -18.10
C MET A 1 -10.24 16.76 -17.61
N ASN A 2 -11.16 16.63 -16.63
CA ASN A 2 -11.65 15.30 -16.16
C ASN A 2 -13.13 15.07 -16.54
N TYR A 3 -13.93 16.13 -16.62
CA TYR A 3 -15.37 16.06 -16.88
C TYR A 3 -15.73 15.40 -18.23
N PHE A 4 -15.01 15.74 -19.30
CA PHE A 4 -15.21 15.11 -20.61
C PHE A 4 -14.87 13.62 -20.62
N LYS A 5 -13.87 13.20 -19.84
CA LYS A 5 -13.47 11.80 -19.75
C LYS A 5 -14.53 10.97 -19.00
N ASP A 6 -15.09 11.54 -17.94
CA ASP A 6 -16.14 10.90 -17.15
C ASP A 6 -17.47 10.81 -17.93
N ILE A 7 -17.80 11.84 -18.73
CA ILE A 7 -18.95 11.80 -19.65
C ILE A 7 -18.76 10.74 -20.73
N ILE A 8 -17.58 10.68 -21.37
CA ILE A 8 -17.31 9.67 -22.39
C ILE A 8 -17.42 8.28 -21.79
N ILE A 9 -16.81 8.02 -20.63
CA ILE A 9 -16.93 6.72 -19.93
C ILE A 9 -18.38 6.39 -19.59
N GLY A 10 -19.18 7.38 -19.15
CA GLY A 10 -20.60 7.21 -18.88
C GLY A 10 -21.41 6.88 -20.13
N ILE A 11 -21.16 7.55 -21.25
CA ILE A 11 -21.82 7.31 -22.53
C ILE A 11 -21.42 5.94 -23.09
N THR A 12 -20.14 5.60 -23.09
CA THR A 12 -19.67 4.30 -23.59
C THR A 12 -20.18 3.15 -22.71
N GLY A 13 -20.18 3.32 -21.39
CA GLY A 13 -20.75 2.35 -20.46
C GLY A 13 -22.27 2.19 -20.62
N GLY A 14 -22.99 3.30 -20.83
CA GLY A 14 -24.42 3.30 -21.11
C GLY A 14 -24.76 2.60 -22.43
N LEU A 15 -24.01 2.88 -23.50
CA LEU A 15 -24.16 2.21 -24.80
C LEU A 15 -23.84 0.73 -24.75
N ILE A 16 -22.78 0.33 -24.05
CA ILE A 16 -22.43 -1.09 -23.87
C ILE A 16 -23.54 -1.80 -23.08
N THR A 17 -24.03 -1.18 -22.01
CA THR A 17 -25.13 -1.74 -21.20
C THR A 17 -26.40 -1.85 -22.04
N PHE A 18 -26.75 -0.79 -22.78
CA PHE A 18 -27.92 -0.75 -23.66
C PHE A 18 -27.85 -1.81 -24.77
N CYS A 19 -26.71 -1.92 -25.47
CA CYS A 19 -26.50 -2.92 -26.52
C CYS A 19 -26.53 -4.35 -25.98
N ILE A 20 -25.93 -4.60 -24.81
CA ILE A 20 -26.00 -5.92 -24.15
C ILE A 20 -27.45 -6.23 -23.75
N THR A 21 -28.17 -5.27 -23.16
CA THR A 21 -29.58 -5.47 -22.82
C THR A 21 -30.44 -5.67 -24.06
N SER A 22 -30.29 -4.88 -25.13
CA SER A 22 -31.12 -4.97 -26.33
C SER A 22 -30.88 -6.26 -27.10
N THR A 23 -29.62 -6.68 -27.24
CA THR A 23 -29.27 -7.96 -27.91
C THR A 23 -29.70 -9.17 -27.09
N LEU A 24 -29.61 -9.11 -25.75
CA LEU A 24 -30.19 -10.13 -24.87
C LEU A 24 -31.72 -10.15 -24.94
N THR A 25 -32.37 -8.99 -25.06
CA THR A 25 -33.84 -8.89 -25.15
C THR A 25 -34.38 -9.39 -26.49
N GLU A 26 -33.64 -9.24 -27.59
CA GLU A 26 -34.01 -9.80 -28.90
C GLU A 26 -33.79 -11.32 -29.00
N THR A 27 -32.78 -11.86 -28.31
CA THR A 27 -32.46 -13.30 -28.38
C THR A 27 -33.14 -14.14 -27.31
N TRP A 28 -33.61 -13.50 -26.23
CA TRP A 28 -34.32 -14.15 -25.13
C TRP A 28 -35.63 -13.38 -24.91
N ASP A 29 -36.74 -13.93 -25.36
CA ASP A 29 -38.12 -13.45 -25.07
C ASP A 29 -38.50 -13.71 -23.60
N ILE A 30 -37.55 -13.52 -22.69
CA ILE A 30 -37.67 -13.76 -21.26
C ILE A 30 -37.62 -12.39 -20.58
N GLN A 31 -38.79 -11.83 -20.33
CA GLN A 31 -38.96 -10.74 -19.38
C GLN A 31 -38.56 -11.24 -17.98
N LEU A 32 -37.26 -11.19 -17.66
CA LEU A 32 -36.79 -11.54 -16.34
C LEU A 32 -37.26 -10.47 -15.34
N PRO A 33 -38.03 -10.83 -14.31
CA PRO A 33 -38.49 -9.86 -13.33
C PRO A 33 -37.30 -9.17 -12.63
N LEU A 34 -37.48 -7.89 -12.28
CA LEU A 34 -36.45 -6.99 -11.72
C LEU A 34 -35.66 -7.59 -10.55
N TRP A 35 -36.26 -8.48 -9.75
CA TRP A 35 -35.58 -9.14 -8.64
C TRP A 35 -34.45 -10.08 -9.08
N ILE A 36 -34.57 -10.72 -10.26
CA ILE A 36 -33.52 -11.57 -10.83
C ILE A 36 -32.32 -10.71 -11.24
N TRP A 37 -32.57 -9.56 -11.89
CA TRP A 37 -31.52 -8.60 -12.22
C TRP A 37 -30.79 -8.08 -10.98
N SER A 38 -31.51 -7.86 -9.88
CA SER A 38 -30.92 -7.46 -8.60
C SER A 38 -29.97 -8.54 -8.05
N ILE A 39 -30.37 -9.81 -8.09
CA ILE A 39 -29.51 -10.95 -7.68
C ILE A 39 -28.26 -11.04 -8.55
N VAL A 40 -28.41 -10.91 -9.87
CA VAL A 40 -27.26 -10.93 -10.80
C VAL A 40 -26.30 -9.78 -10.49
N PHE A 41 -26.82 -8.58 -10.23
CA PHE A 41 -26.00 -7.42 -9.87
C PHE A 41 -25.24 -7.67 -8.56
N VAL A 42 -25.91 -8.13 -7.50
CA VAL A 42 -25.26 -8.48 -6.23
C VAL A 42 -24.19 -9.56 -6.43
N GLY A 43 -24.46 -10.56 -7.27
CA GLY A 43 -23.50 -11.61 -7.62
C GLY A 43 -22.25 -11.07 -8.30
N VAL A 44 -22.41 -10.22 -9.32
CA VAL A 44 -21.28 -9.59 -10.04
C VAL A 44 -20.46 -8.69 -9.11
N PHE A 45 -21.11 -7.89 -8.27
CA PHE A 45 -20.42 -7.03 -7.29
C PHE A 45 -19.69 -7.86 -6.24
N GLY A 46 -20.30 -8.95 -5.75
CA GLY A 46 -19.67 -9.87 -4.80
C GLY A 46 -18.44 -10.55 -5.38
N LEU A 47 -18.53 -11.07 -6.61
CA LEU A 47 -17.40 -11.66 -7.33
C LEU A 47 -16.29 -10.62 -7.59
N GLY A 48 -16.65 -9.43 -8.07
CA GLY A 48 -15.69 -8.34 -8.28
C GLY A 48 -14.96 -7.95 -6.99
N TYR A 49 -15.69 -7.85 -5.88
CA TYR A 49 -15.11 -7.59 -4.56
C TYR A 49 -14.18 -8.71 -4.09
N ALA A 50 -14.56 -9.98 -4.30
CA ALA A 50 -13.74 -11.12 -3.95
C ALA A 50 -12.43 -11.15 -4.74
N ILE A 51 -12.49 -10.92 -6.06
CA ILE A 51 -11.30 -10.81 -6.92
C ILE A 51 -10.40 -9.66 -6.45
N TYR A 52 -10.98 -8.50 -6.16
CA TYR A 52 -10.24 -7.36 -5.63
C TYR A 52 -9.53 -7.68 -4.31
N ARG A 53 -10.22 -8.34 -3.37
CA ARG A 53 -9.66 -8.80 -2.10
C ARG A 53 -8.48 -9.75 -2.29
N LEU A 54 -8.61 -10.72 -3.21
CA LEU A 54 -7.54 -11.66 -3.53
C LEU A 54 -6.30 -10.96 -4.10
N PHE A 55 -6.51 -10.03 -5.04
CA PHE A 55 -5.43 -9.24 -5.61
C PHE A 55 -4.72 -8.39 -4.54
N LEU A 56 -5.49 -7.73 -3.67
CA LEU A 56 -4.94 -6.95 -2.55
C LEU A 56 -4.12 -7.84 -1.62
N TRP A 57 -4.65 -9.01 -1.24
CA TRP A 57 -3.97 -9.95 -0.37
C TRP A 57 -2.64 -10.44 -0.95
N TYR A 58 -2.63 -10.81 -2.23
CA TYR A 58 -1.40 -11.23 -2.91
C TYR A 58 -0.35 -10.12 -2.94
N ARG A 59 -0.78 -8.89 -3.27
CA ARG A 59 0.11 -7.73 -3.32
C ARG A 59 0.72 -7.40 -1.97
N VAL A 60 -0.10 -7.40 -0.91
CA VAL A 60 0.34 -7.18 0.46
C VAL A 60 1.37 -8.24 0.85
N ARG A 61 1.07 -9.53 0.61
CA ARG A 61 1.96 -10.63 0.95
C ARG A 61 3.33 -10.51 0.27
N ARG A 62 3.35 -10.13 -1.01
CA ARG A 62 4.60 -9.90 -1.76
C ARG A 62 5.44 -8.77 -1.18
N ILE A 63 4.82 -7.62 -0.90
CA ILE A 63 5.52 -6.47 -0.30
C ILE A 63 6.11 -6.84 1.07
N ILE A 64 5.34 -7.54 1.88
CA ILE A 64 5.76 -7.95 3.23
C ILE A 64 6.90 -8.97 3.20
N SER A 65 6.93 -9.87 2.20
CA SER A 65 8.05 -10.81 2.06
C SER A 65 9.34 -10.14 1.58
N GLU A 66 9.24 -9.07 0.80
CA GLU A 66 10.41 -8.37 0.24
C GLU A 66 10.93 -7.27 1.17
N PHE A 67 10.03 -6.52 1.80
CA PHE A 67 10.37 -5.33 2.59
C PHE A 67 10.64 -5.67 4.06
N THR A 68 11.82 -6.24 4.34
CA THR A 68 12.25 -6.66 5.69
C THR A 68 13.49 -5.91 6.21
N GLU A 69 14.05 -5.02 5.38
CA GLU A 69 15.19 -4.19 5.72
C GLU A 69 15.08 -2.80 5.08
N SER A 70 15.50 -1.77 5.82
CA SER A 70 15.60 -0.40 5.32
C SER A 70 16.35 0.51 6.30
N ALA A 71 16.83 1.64 5.81
CA ALA A 71 17.34 2.73 6.62
C ALA A 71 16.35 3.89 6.61
N PHE A 72 16.31 4.67 7.69
CA PHE A 72 15.47 5.86 7.79
C PHE A 72 16.34 7.11 7.72
N GLY A 73 16.36 7.79 6.56
CA GLY A 73 17.27 8.93 6.37
C GLY A 73 18.74 8.50 6.43
N ASP A 74 19.52 9.09 7.33
CA ASP A 74 20.92 8.70 7.62
C ASP A 74 21.08 7.86 8.90
N SER A 75 19.99 7.35 9.45
CA SER A 75 20.04 6.37 10.54
C SER A 75 20.66 5.04 10.12
N PHE A 76 20.93 4.18 11.11
CA PHE A 76 21.39 2.82 10.85
C PHE A 76 20.41 2.02 9.98
N VAL A 77 20.94 1.01 9.27
CA VAL A 77 20.10 0.06 8.55
C VAL A 77 19.43 -0.86 9.57
N TYR A 78 18.10 -0.91 9.58
CA TYR A 78 17.31 -1.80 10.41
C TYR A 78 16.81 -3.00 9.61
N THR A 79 16.62 -4.10 10.32
CA THR A 79 15.98 -5.34 9.86
C THR A 79 14.84 -5.68 10.81
N TRP A 80 13.79 -6.31 10.30
CA TRP A 80 12.63 -6.68 11.12
C TRP A 80 11.92 -7.91 10.55
N LYS A 81 11.03 -8.48 11.36
CA LYS A 81 10.11 -9.55 10.96
C LYS A 81 8.67 -9.09 11.07
N TYR A 82 7.79 -9.71 10.30
CA TYR A 82 6.36 -9.43 10.38
C TYR A 82 5.61 -10.49 11.16
N LYS A 83 4.78 -10.04 12.10
CA LYS A 83 3.80 -10.86 12.79
C LYS A 83 2.41 -10.56 12.24
N LYS A 84 1.60 -11.59 12.02
CA LYS A 84 0.19 -11.42 11.67
C LYS A 84 -0.56 -10.92 12.92
N SER A 85 -1.14 -9.73 12.84
CA SER A 85 -1.80 -9.04 13.95
C SER A 85 -2.90 -8.19 13.37
N SER A 86 -4.16 -8.44 13.71
CA SER A 86 -5.28 -7.62 13.22
C SER A 86 -5.54 -6.37 14.07
N ASN A 87 -5.08 -6.38 15.33
CA ASN A 87 -5.44 -5.38 16.34
C ASN A 87 -4.22 -4.61 16.89
N GLY A 88 -3.04 -4.80 16.30
CA GLY A 88 -1.84 -4.08 16.68
C GLY A 88 -1.94 -2.60 16.36
N ARG A 89 -1.41 -1.74 17.24
CA ARG A 89 -1.34 -0.28 17.02
C ARG A 89 -0.61 0.05 15.72
N TYR A 90 0.39 -0.76 15.39
CA TYR A 90 1.20 -0.61 14.17
C TYR A 90 0.86 -1.66 13.11
N SER A 91 -0.35 -2.24 13.16
CA SER A 91 -0.81 -3.19 12.14
C SER A 91 -1.25 -2.48 10.87
N THR A 92 -0.70 -2.91 9.73
CA THR A 92 -1.09 -2.46 8.40
C THR A 92 -1.41 -3.67 7.53
N TYR A 93 -2.62 -3.70 6.97
CA TYR A 93 -3.14 -4.84 6.21
C TYR A 93 -3.08 -6.19 6.97
N GLY A 94 -3.15 -6.16 8.30
CA GLY A 94 -3.13 -7.35 9.16
C GLY A 94 -1.74 -7.86 9.54
N TYR A 95 -0.70 -7.05 9.31
CA TYR A 95 0.69 -7.38 9.65
C TYR A 95 1.34 -6.23 10.41
N GLU A 96 2.17 -6.60 11.39
CA GLU A 96 2.84 -5.67 12.27
C GLU A 96 4.35 -5.99 12.29
N PRO A 97 5.23 -4.97 12.11
CA PRO A 97 6.66 -5.16 12.24
C PRO A 97 7.05 -5.40 13.70
N THR A 98 7.91 -6.41 13.89
CA THR A 98 8.36 -6.95 15.17
C THR A 98 9.82 -7.36 15.06
N GLU A 99 10.50 -7.58 16.19
CA GLU A 99 11.93 -7.94 16.22
C GLU A 99 12.81 -6.95 15.41
N ILE A 100 12.56 -5.64 15.58
CA ILE A 100 13.34 -4.61 14.92
C ILE A 100 14.75 -4.57 15.53
N ARG A 101 15.78 -4.69 14.69
CA ARG A 101 17.19 -4.72 15.10
C ARG A 101 18.04 -4.02 14.05
N THR A 102 19.16 -3.42 14.47
CA THR A 102 20.16 -2.92 13.51
C THR A 102 20.82 -4.09 12.77
N LYS A 103 21.06 -3.93 11.46
CA LYS A 103 21.65 -4.96 10.60
C LYS A 103 23.09 -5.32 10.99
N LYS A 104 23.81 -4.34 11.54
CA LYS A 104 25.15 -4.49 12.12
C LYS A 104 25.14 -3.90 13.52
N THR A 105 26.03 -4.38 14.38
CA THR A 105 26.25 -3.75 15.69
C THR A 105 27.09 -2.48 15.53
N LEU A 106 26.91 -1.50 16.41
CA LEU A 106 27.74 -0.27 16.44
C LEU A 106 29.24 -0.59 16.49
N SER A 107 29.62 -1.65 17.20
CA SER A 107 31.01 -2.15 17.28
C SER A 107 31.56 -2.69 15.96
N GLU A 108 30.72 -3.27 15.10
CA GLU A 108 31.13 -3.72 13.75
C GLU A 108 31.09 -2.58 12.73
N MET A 109 30.32 -1.54 13.03
CA MET A 109 30.10 -0.35 12.20
C MET A 109 31.19 0.71 12.41
N ASN A 110 31.71 0.81 13.64
CA ASN A 110 32.83 1.65 14.02
C ASN A 110 34.09 0.80 14.22
N ASN A 111 34.85 0.60 13.14
CA ASN A 111 36.19 0.02 13.21
C ASN A 111 37.24 1.14 13.26
N GLU A 112 38.48 0.81 13.60
CA GLU A 112 39.62 1.76 13.70
C GLU A 112 39.83 2.66 12.46
N ARG A 113 39.24 2.31 11.31
CA ARG A 113 39.37 3.04 10.03
C ARG A 113 38.07 3.65 9.49
N VAL A 114 36.92 3.30 10.03
CA VAL A 114 35.61 3.74 9.50
C VAL A 114 34.73 4.13 10.68
N HIS A 115 34.35 5.41 10.74
CA HIS A 115 33.29 5.88 11.61
C HIS A 115 32.02 6.01 10.79
N THR A 116 31.00 5.25 11.16
CA THR A 116 29.68 5.36 10.53
C THR A 116 28.89 6.41 11.29
N CYS A 117 28.59 7.50 10.59
CA CYS A 117 27.68 8.53 11.07
C CYS A 117 26.25 8.07 10.85
N GLY A 118 25.53 7.78 11.93
CA GLY A 118 24.11 7.46 11.94
C GLY A 118 23.61 7.45 13.38
N HIS A 119 22.33 7.69 13.59
CA HIS A 119 21.71 7.70 14.91
C HIS A 119 20.70 6.56 15.07
N GLU A 120 20.47 6.20 16.32
CA GLU A 120 19.43 5.26 16.69
C GLU A 120 18.07 5.98 16.68
N VAL A 121 17.08 5.33 16.06
CA VAL A 121 15.72 5.87 15.92
C VAL A 121 14.80 5.08 16.84
N PRO A 122 13.90 5.73 17.60
CA PRO A 122 12.94 5.02 18.45
C PRO A 122 12.16 3.96 17.68
N GLU A 123 11.97 2.78 18.28
CA GLU A 123 11.32 1.64 17.63
C GLU A 123 9.93 2.00 17.09
N ASP A 124 9.14 2.78 17.84
CA ASP A 124 7.80 3.22 17.43
C ASP A 124 7.83 4.09 16.16
N THR A 125 8.85 4.92 15.99
CA THR A 125 9.05 5.73 14.78
C THR A 125 9.36 4.83 13.59
N ILE A 126 10.23 3.83 13.78
CA ILE A 126 10.55 2.84 12.75
C ILE A 126 9.29 2.06 12.34
N LYS A 127 8.46 1.65 13.31
CA LYS A 127 7.18 0.97 13.06
C LYS A 127 6.26 1.84 12.20
N LEU A 128 6.06 3.11 12.56
CA LEU A 128 5.24 4.05 11.80
C LEU A 128 5.76 4.25 10.37
N PHE A 129 7.07 4.38 10.22
CA PHE A 129 7.71 4.51 8.92
C PHE A 129 7.47 3.28 8.03
N ILE A 130 7.66 2.08 8.58
CA ILE A 130 7.36 0.82 7.88
C ILE A 130 5.90 0.78 7.43
N GLN A 131 4.96 1.17 8.29
CA GLN A 131 3.53 1.23 7.94
C GLN A 131 3.27 2.18 6.76
N LEU A 132 3.84 3.37 6.80
CA LEU A 132 3.71 4.38 5.73
C LEU A 132 4.24 3.86 4.39
N ILE A 133 5.39 3.17 4.39
CA ILE A 133 5.95 2.56 3.18
C ILE A 133 5.04 1.47 2.62
N ILE A 134 4.54 0.58 3.49
CA ILE A 134 3.63 -0.50 3.06
C ILE A 134 2.36 0.10 2.43
N ILE A 135 1.76 1.10 3.07
CA ILE A 135 0.58 1.79 2.55
C ILE A 135 0.86 2.40 1.18
N THR A 136 1.99 3.09 1.03
CA THR A 136 2.39 3.77 -0.20
C THR A 136 2.58 2.77 -1.34
N ASN A 137 3.18 1.61 -1.06
CA ASN A 137 3.45 0.57 -2.04
C ASN A 137 2.23 -0.29 -2.38
N VAL A 138 1.30 -0.51 -1.45
CA VAL A 138 0.07 -1.28 -1.68
C VAL A 138 -0.98 -0.42 -2.39
N ASN A 139 -1.24 0.79 -1.92
CA ASN A 139 -2.27 1.67 -2.46
C ASN A 139 -1.64 2.82 -3.26
N LYS A 140 -1.57 2.67 -4.60
CA LYS A 140 -0.95 3.68 -5.48
C LYS A 140 -1.58 5.08 -5.36
N LYS A 141 -2.90 5.16 -5.12
CA LYS A 141 -3.60 6.45 -5.02
C LYS A 141 -3.26 7.15 -3.71
N MET A 142 -3.21 6.40 -2.62
CA MET A 142 -2.81 6.91 -1.30
C MET A 142 -1.32 7.20 -1.25
N GLY A 143 -0.50 6.36 -1.90
CA GLY A 143 0.94 6.55 -2.03
C GLY A 143 1.31 7.86 -2.70
N LYS A 144 0.63 8.26 -3.78
CA LYS A 144 0.85 9.59 -4.40
C LYS A 144 0.62 10.76 -3.44
N LYS A 145 -0.28 10.61 -2.46
CA LYS A 145 -0.54 11.66 -1.46
C LYS A 145 0.45 11.62 -0.30
N LEU A 146 0.92 10.43 0.07
CA LEU A 146 1.83 10.21 1.20
C LEU A 146 3.31 10.32 0.81
N PHE A 147 3.63 10.28 -0.49
CA PHE A 147 5.00 10.39 -0.98
C PHE A 147 5.72 11.66 -0.49
N PRO A 148 5.13 12.87 -0.54
CA PRO A 148 5.77 14.07 -0.01
C PRO A 148 6.02 14.00 1.50
N LEU A 149 5.14 13.34 2.26
CA LEU A 149 5.34 13.12 3.69
C LEU A 149 6.53 12.18 3.94
N LEU A 150 6.68 11.14 3.11
CA LEU A 150 7.79 10.20 3.20
C LEU A 150 9.14 10.87 2.89
N GLU A 151 9.15 11.75 1.88
CA GLU A 151 10.31 12.56 1.53
C GLU A 151 10.65 13.56 2.64
N TYR A 152 9.65 14.22 3.22
CA TYR A 152 9.83 15.12 4.35
C TYR A 152 10.42 14.40 5.56
N LEU A 153 9.90 13.21 5.90
CA LEU A 153 10.42 12.40 7.01
C LEU A 153 11.88 11.96 6.78
N HIS A 154 12.22 11.54 5.56
CA HIS A 154 13.61 11.26 5.21
C HIS A 154 14.49 12.50 5.29
N TRP A 155 13.96 13.66 4.90
CA TRP A 155 14.69 14.91 4.95
C TRP A 155 14.94 15.38 6.38
N THR A 156 13.95 15.29 7.27
CA THR A 156 14.10 15.64 8.69
C THR A 156 15.11 14.75 9.40
N GLU A 157 15.18 13.48 8.99
CA GLU A 157 16.04 12.46 9.58
C GLU A 157 17.34 12.31 8.79
N ASN A 158 17.74 13.34 8.06
CA ASN A 158 19.02 13.42 7.38
C ASN A 158 19.85 14.53 8.05
N SER A 159 20.64 14.15 9.05
CA SER A 159 21.44 15.07 9.86
C SER A 159 22.48 15.86 9.04
N GLN A 160 22.96 15.30 7.91
CA GLN A 160 23.84 16.03 6.98
C GLN A 160 23.15 17.23 6.32
N ARG A 161 21.83 17.16 6.09
CA ARG A 161 21.08 18.28 5.51
C ARG A 161 20.76 19.39 6.50
N HIS A 162 20.89 19.11 7.80
CA HIS A 162 20.63 20.07 8.88
C HIS A 162 21.90 20.62 9.53
N ASN A 163 23.09 20.31 9.00
CA ASN A 163 24.39 20.67 9.58
C ASN A 163 24.53 20.26 11.06
N LEU A 164 23.87 19.16 11.46
CA LEU A 164 23.93 18.65 12.84
C LEU A 164 25.16 17.77 13.09
N LEU A 165 25.77 17.25 12.02
CA LEU A 165 27.05 16.56 12.06
C LEU A 165 28.11 17.45 11.41
N HIS A 166 29.14 17.76 12.18
CA HIS A 166 30.34 18.51 11.79
C HIS A 166 31.56 17.58 11.80
#